data_AF-A0A8J6FG09-F1
#
_entry.id   AF-A0A8J6FG09-F1
#
_cell.length_a   1.000
_cell.length_b   1.000
_cell.length_c   1.000
_cell.angle_alpha   90.00
_cell.angle_beta   90.00
_cell.angle_gamma   90.00
#
_symmetry.space_group_name_H-M   'P 1'
#
loop_
_entity.id
_entity.type
_entity.pdbx_description
1 polymer ?
#
loop_
_entity_poly.entity_id
_entity_poly.type
_entity_poly.pdbx_seq_one_letter_code
_entity_poly.pdbx_strand_id
1 'polypeptide(L)'
;MALKVKTWHLAGLILATTYCTWISSVAGCNKALCASDVSKCLLQELCQCNMKEDDCPCCPDCMLCLGSLWDQCCSCVGLCSENKGSRKHAARRSSLEVLPIPLPSLFQSLSELQGDAAMDWNVHTLPITKELSQQSHLDHILLGAHTAVPAQSSVNTSSICTVMYFKTCMSMRRCHETCEFTGSSRYRWFHNGCCQCVGPDCYGYGSKEPLCQQCHPKGVLNAGEADTK
;
A
#
# COMPACT_ATOMS: atom_id res chain seq x y z
N MET A 1 53.78 7.43 38.30
CA MET A 1 52.35 7.02 38.32
C MET A 1 51.51 7.62 37.19
N ALA A 2 51.89 8.77 36.60
CA ALA A 2 51.15 9.41 35.51
C ALA A 2 51.12 8.63 34.16
N LEU A 3 52.13 7.79 33.87
CA LEU A 3 52.19 7.05 32.59
C LEU A 3 51.15 5.91 32.50
N LYS A 4 50.81 5.26 33.63
CA LYS A 4 49.86 4.13 33.68
C LYS A 4 48.39 4.57 33.55
N VAL A 5 48.07 5.78 33.99
CA VAL A 5 46.73 6.38 33.84
C VAL A 5 46.47 6.76 32.38
N LYS A 6 47.47 7.31 31.69
CA LYS A 6 47.34 7.73 30.29
C LYS A 6 47.12 6.55 29.33
N THR A 7 47.73 5.39 29.61
CA THR A 7 47.55 4.18 28.79
C THR A 7 46.19 3.51 28.99
N TRP A 8 45.59 3.59 30.18
CA TRP A 8 44.24 3.08 30.44
C TRP A 8 43.15 3.93 29.76
N HIS A 9 43.30 5.25 29.74
CA HIS A 9 42.37 6.12 29.00
C HIS A 9 42.45 5.94 27.48
N LEU A 10 43.65 5.75 26.92
CA LEU A 10 43.83 5.48 25.50
C LEU A 10 43.26 4.11 25.09
N ALA A 11 43.45 3.07 25.91
CA ALA A 11 42.88 1.75 25.65
C ALA A 11 41.34 1.76 25.72
N GLY A 12 40.75 2.48 26.69
CA GLY A 12 39.30 2.66 26.78
C GLY A 12 38.71 3.42 25.59
N LEU A 13 39.41 4.42 25.06
CA LEU A 13 38.99 5.18 23.87
C LEU A 13 39.05 4.35 22.57
N ILE A 14 40.04 3.45 22.45
CA ILE A 14 40.17 2.54 21.30
C ILE A 14 39.09 1.45 21.35
N LEU A 15 38.77 0.92 22.53
CA LEU A 15 37.65 -0.03 22.71
C LEU A 15 36.28 0.62 22.46
N ALA A 16 36.08 1.87 22.87
CA ALA A 16 34.83 2.59 22.62
C ALA A 16 34.63 2.95 21.14
N THR A 17 35.69 3.34 20.43
CA THR A 17 35.61 3.67 18.99
C THR A 17 35.39 2.45 18.11
N THR A 18 36.01 1.31 18.43
CA THR A 18 35.77 0.04 17.75
C THR A 18 34.34 -0.47 17.98
N TYR A 19 33.77 -0.29 19.17
CA TYR A 19 32.36 -0.62 19.46
C TYR A 19 31.37 0.29 18.70
N CYS A 20 31.64 1.60 18.59
CA CYS A 20 30.79 2.52 17.82
C CYS A 20 30.78 2.23 16.30
N THR A 21 31.89 1.73 15.74
CA THR A 21 31.92 1.35 14.31
C THR A 21 31.16 0.08 13.98
N TRP A 22 30.85 -0.77 14.96
CA TRP A 22 30.03 -1.98 14.75
C TRP A 22 28.53 -1.70 14.69
N ILE A 23 28.08 -0.57 15.26
CA ILE A 23 26.65 -0.21 15.32
C ILE A 23 26.20 0.59 14.07
N SER A 24 27.14 0.99 13.21
CA SER A 24 26.86 1.80 12.02
C SER A 24 26.82 0.95 10.74
N SER A 25 25.75 0.18 10.52
CA SER A 25 25.31 -0.22 9.17
C SER A 25 23.95 -0.92 9.16
N VAL A 26 22.87 -0.16 9.36
CA VAL A 26 21.51 -0.59 8.97
C VAL A 26 20.90 0.48 8.07
N ALA A 27 21.31 0.50 6.81
CA ALA A 27 20.61 1.15 5.69
C ALA A 27 21.16 0.65 4.34
N GLY A 28 21.47 -0.64 4.23
CA GLY A 28 22.00 -1.25 3.00
C GLY A 28 21.03 -2.27 2.42
N CYS A 29 20.95 -2.32 1.08
CA CYS A 29 20.22 -3.36 0.34
C CYS A 29 20.60 -4.77 0.82
N ASN A 30 19.62 -5.57 1.24
CA ASN A 30 19.84 -6.98 1.53
C ASN A 30 19.84 -7.79 0.23
N LYS A 31 21.01 -7.88 -0.40
CA LYS A 31 21.16 -8.57 -1.69
C LYS A 31 20.70 -10.03 -1.67
N ALA A 32 20.81 -10.74 -0.55
CA ALA A 32 20.40 -12.14 -0.47
C ALA A 32 18.87 -12.31 -0.54
N LEU A 33 18.14 -11.41 0.09
CA LEU A 33 16.67 -11.40 0.08
C LEU A 33 16.11 -10.79 -1.20
N CYS A 34 16.78 -9.76 -1.72
CA CYS A 34 16.31 -8.99 -2.86
C CYS A 34 16.74 -9.55 -4.23
N ALA A 35 17.74 -10.43 -4.29
CA ALA A 35 18.35 -10.86 -5.57
C ALA A 35 17.34 -11.41 -6.57
N SER A 36 16.43 -12.29 -6.14
CA SER A 36 15.47 -12.95 -7.04
C SER A 36 14.51 -11.93 -7.67
N ASP A 37 13.79 -11.18 -6.84
CA ASP A 37 12.78 -10.23 -7.29
C ASP A 37 13.39 -9.03 -8.02
N VAL A 38 14.51 -8.48 -7.53
CA VAL A 38 15.22 -7.39 -8.22
C VAL A 38 15.72 -7.85 -9.59
N SER A 39 16.32 -9.06 -9.69
CA SER A 39 16.78 -9.57 -10.98
C SER A 39 15.63 -9.80 -11.95
N LYS A 40 14.52 -10.35 -11.48
CA LYS A 40 13.31 -10.52 -12.28
C LYS A 40 12.79 -9.18 -12.82
N CYS A 41 12.70 -8.18 -11.98
CA CYS A 41 12.19 -6.86 -12.36
C CYS A 41 13.13 -6.09 -13.29
N LEU A 42 14.45 -6.28 -13.14
CA LEU A 42 15.45 -5.70 -14.05
C LEU A 42 15.41 -6.38 -15.43
N LEU A 43 15.25 -7.70 -15.48
CA LEU A 43 15.13 -8.46 -16.74
C LEU A 43 13.83 -8.14 -17.50
N GLN A 44 12.76 -7.81 -16.78
CA GLN A 44 11.50 -7.35 -17.36
C GLN A 44 11.52 -5.85 -17.74
N GLU A 45 12.67 -5.18 -17.58
CA GLU A 45 12.87 -3.76 -17.86
C GLU A 45 12.01 -2.79 -17.01
N LEU A 46 11.32 -3.30 -15.99
CA LEU A 46 10.43 -2.52 -15.12
C LEU A 46 11.19 -1.63 -14.14
N CYS A 47 12.43 -2.00 -13.81
CA CYS A 47 13.28 -1.30 -12.84
C CYS A 47 14.52 -0.60 -13.44
N GLN A 48 14.59 -0.44 -14.77
CA GLN A 48 15.70 0.22 -15.44
C GLN A 48 15.47 1.75 -15.53
N CYS A 49 15.38 2.40 -14.38
CA CYS A 49 15.09 3.83 -14.26
C CYS A 49 16.34 4.71 -14.18
N ASN A 50 16.28 5.91 -14.77
CA ASN A 50 17.32 6.93 -14.62
C ASN A 50 16.81 8.09 -13.74
N MET A 51 17.39 8.26 -12.56
CA MET A 51 16.99 9.26 -11.55
C MET A 51 17.34 10.72 -11.91
N LYS A 52 17.61 11.01 -13.19
CA LYS A 52 18.05 12.33 -13.65
C LYS A 52 16.91 13.27 -14.08
N GLU A 53 15.68 12.79 -14.12
CA GLU A 53 14.48 13.61 -14.39
C GLU A 53 13.59 13.59 -13.15
N ASP A 54 13.12 14.76 -12.72
CA ASP A 54 12.22 14.93 -11.57
C ASP A 54 10.91 14.14 -11.72
N ASP A 55 10.57 13.73 -12.95
CA ASP A 55 9.54 12.76 -13.25
C ASP A 55 10.21 11.41 -13.58
N CYS A 56 10.12 10.43 -12.66
CA CYS A 56 10.55 9.05 -12.90
C CYS A 56 9.35 8.21 -13.37
N PRO A 57 9.07 8.11 -14.69
CA PRO A 57 7.87 7.45 -15.22
C PRO A 57 7.85 5.94 -14.95
N CYS A 58 9.01 5.31 -14.80
CA CYS A 58 9.15 3.86 -14.56
C CYS A 58 9.17 3.48 -13.07
N CYS A 59 9.28 4.45 -12.15
CA CYS A 59 9.30 4.18 -10.71
C CYS A 59 8.02 3.48 -10.21
N PRO A 60 6.80 3.84 -10.69
CA PRO A 60 5.57 3.11 -10.35
C PRO A 60 5.59 1.64 -10.75
N ASP A 61 6.14 1.33 -11.93
CA ASP A 61 6.21 -0.04 -12.45
C ASP A 61 7.26 -0.86 -11.71
N CYS A 62 8.41 -0.27 -11.40
CA CYS A 62 9.42 -0.90 -10.55
C CYS A 62 8.88 -1.16 -9.14
N MET A 63 8.15 -0.18 -8.57
CA MET A 63 7.44 -0.35 -7.31
C MET A 63 6.48 -1.54 -7.39
N LEU A 64 5.65 -1.63 -8.42
CA LEU A 64 4.70 -2.71 -8.59
C LEU A 64 5.38 -4.07 -8.70
N CYS A 65 6.46 -4.16 -9.48
CA CYS A 65 7.20 -5.41 -9.68
C CYS A 65 7.84 -5.92 -8.39
N LEU A 66 8.49 -5.05 -7.62
CA LEU A 66 9.13 -5.42 -6.34
C LEU A 66 8.12 -5.74 -5.23
N GLY A 67 6.86 -5.37 -5.39
CA GLY A 67 5.83 -5.82 -4.47
C GLY A 67 6.12 -5.40 -3.02
N SER A 68 5.88 -6.33 -2.09
CA SER A 68 6.09 -6.14 -0.65
C SER A 68 7.56 -5.94 -0.25
N LEU A 69 8.50 -6.25 -1.16
CA LEU A 69 9.93 -6.13 -0.95
C LEU A 69 10.46 -4.72 -1.22
N TRP A 70 9.63 -3.81 -1.77
CA TRP A 70 10.05 -2.46 -2.14
C TRP A 70 10.81 -1.72 -1.04
N ASP A 71 10.26 -1.63 0.19
CA ASP A 71 10.92 -0.87 1.26
C ASP A 71 12.28 -1.46 1.69
N GLN A 72 12.49 -2.76 1.45
CA GLN A 72 13.73 -3.47 1.79
C GLN A 72 14.72 -3.52 0.62
N CYS A 73 14.22 -3.42 -0.61
CA CYS A 73 14.96 -3.64 -1.84
C CYS A 73 15.07 -2.42 -2.77
N CYS A 74 14.36 -1.32 -2.49
CA CYS A 74 14.43 -0.10 -3.31
C CYS A 74 15.86 0.47 -3.37
N SER A 75 16.66 0.24 -2.33
CA SER A 75 18.05 0.69 -2.25
C SER A 75 18.95 -0.13 -3.17
N CYS A 76 18.54 -1.36 -3.53
CA CYS A 76 19.24 -2.21 -4.49
C CYS A 76 19.13 -1.68 -5.92
N VAL A 77 18.04 -0.99 -6.24
CA VAL A 77 17.79 -0.36 -7.55
C VAL A 77 18.03 1.15 -7.51
N GLY A 78 18.42 1.69 -6.35
CA GLY A 78 18.67 3.11 -6.15
C GLY A 78 17.42 3.98 -6.22
N LEU A 79 16.21 3.42 -6.08
CA LEU A 79 14.92 4.11 -6.26
C LEU A 79 14.16 4.40 -4.95
N CYS A 80 14.81 4.29 -3.79
CA CYS A 80 14.16 4.69 -2.55
C CYS A 80 13.86 6.19 -2.57
N SER A 81 12.59 6.56 -2.42
CA SER A 81 12.24 7.95 -2.13
C SER A 81 12.62 8.28 -0.68
N GLU A 82 13.33 9.38 -0.46
CA GLU A 82 13.54 9.92 0.88
C GLU A 82 12.26 10.52 1.50
N ASN A 83 11.14 10.56 0.76
CA ASN A 83 9.99 11.37 1.12
C ASN A 83 8.73 10.54 1.45
N LYS A 84 7.87 11.09 2.32
CA LYS A 84 6.64 10.50 2.87
C LYS A 84 5.62 10.02 1.82
N GLY A 85 5.83 10.34 0.54
CA GLY A 85 5.05 9.86 -0.61
C GLY A 85 5.15 8.36 -0.84
N SER A 86 6.33 7.74 -0.69
CA SER A 86 6.52 6.29 -0.93
C SER A 86 5.59 5.41 -0.07
N ARG A 87 5.39 5.78 1.20
CA ARG A 87 4.46 5.09 2.10
C ARG A 87 3.00 5.17 1.64
N LYS A 88 2.60 6.26 0.99
CA LYS A 88 1.26 6.39 0.40
C LYS A 88 1.10 5.47 -0.80
N HIS A 89 2.13 5.31 -1.64
CA HIS A 89 2.10 4.39 -2.77
C HIS A 89 2.03 2.92 -2.33
N ALA A 90 2.82 2.53 -1.32
CA ALA A 90 2.75 1.18 -0.75
C ALA A 90 1.39 0.87 -0.12
N ALA A 91 0.80 1.82 0.62
CA ALA A 91 -0.51 1.65 1.25
C ALA A 91 -1.67 1.58 0.23
N ARG A 92 -1.53 2.22 -0.94
CA ARG A 92 -2.51 2.17 -2.04
C ARG A 92 -2.46 0.87 -2.84
N ARG A 93 -1.40 0.06 -2.71
CA ARG A 93 -1.35 -1.24 -3.40
C ARG A 93 -2.45 -2.14 -2.84
N SER A 94 -3.19 -2.79 -3.73
CA SER A 94 -4.33 -3.62 -3.34
C SER A 94 -4.54 -4.81 -4.26
N SER A 95 -5.07 -5.89 -3.70
CA SER A 95 -5.64 -7.03 -4.42
C SER A 95 -7.13 -6.77 -4.68
N LEU A 96 -7.60 -7.16 -5.86
CA LEU A 96 -8.98 -6.90 -6.34
C LEU A 96 -9.61 -8.20 -6.79
N GLU A 97 -10.88 -8.39 -6.47
CA GLU A 97 -11.62 -9.57 -6.87
C GLU A 97 -13.13 -9.32 -6.92
N VAL A 98 -13.80 -10.01 -7.84
CA VAL A 98 -15.25 -10.05 -7.97
C VAL A 98 -15.76 -11.22 -7.14
N LEU A 99 -16.75 -10.98 -6.30
CA LEU A 99 -17.31 -12.01 -5.43
C LEU A 99 -18.30 -12.88 -6.23
N PRO A 100 -18.31 -14.21 -6.01
CA PRO A 100 -19.09 -15.14 -6.84
C PRO A 100 -20.60 -15.00 -6.62
N ILE A 101 -21.05 -14.64 -5.41
CA ILE A 101 -22.46 -14.57 -5.04
C ILE A 101 -22.74 -13.22 -4.34
N PRO A 102 -23.03 -12.16 -5.10
CA PRO A 102 -23.46 -10.90 -4.52
C PRO A 102 -24.87 -10.98 -3.93
N LEU A 103 -25.12 -10.27 -2.83
CA LEU A 103 -26.46 -10.10 -2.24
C LEU A 103 -26.78 -8.60 -2.09
N PRO A 104 -27.20 -7.92 -3.17
CA PRO A 104 -27.41 -6.46 -3.19
C PRO A 104 -28.30 -5.92 -2.08
N SER A 105 -29.41 -6.60 -1.78
CA SER A 105 -30.35 -6.18 -0.74
C SER A 105 -29.74 -6.23 0.66
N LEU A 106 -28.90 -7.22 0.94
CA LEU A 106 -28.18 -7.34 2.21
C LEU A 106 -27.15 -6.22 2.34
N PHE A 107 -26.35 -6.01 1.30
CA PHE A 107 -25.35 -4.94 1.29
C PHE A 107 -26.00 -3.57 1.50
N GLN A 108 -27.09 -3.29 0.80
CA GLN A 108 -27.81 -2.03 0.94
C GLN A 108 -28.32 -1.85 2.38
N SER A 109 -28.98 -2.87 2.94
CA SER A 109 -29.49 -2.83 4.32
C SER A 109 -28.35 -2.57 5.32
N LEU A 110 -27.22 -3.26 5.18
CA LEU A 110 -26.05 -3.07 6.05
C LEU A 110 -25.35 -1.72 5.86
N SER A 111 -25.45 -1.14 4.66
CA SER A 111 -24.87 0.18 4.37
C SER A 111 -25.70 1.32 4.96
N GLU A 112 -27.00 1.13 5.10
CA GLU A 112 -27.91 2.09 5.73
C GLU A 112 -27.78 2.11 7.26
N LEU A 113 -27.27 1.04 7.87
CA LEU A 113 -26.98 0.93 9.31
C LEU A 113 -25.73 1.73 9.75
N GLN A 114 -25.23 2.64 8.91
CA GLN A 114 -24.11 3.52 9.24
C GLN A 114 -24.41 4.39 10.48
N GLY A 115 -23.51 4.38 11.47
CA GLY A 115 -23.59 5.25 12.64
C GLY A 115 -23.85 4.54 13.97
N ASP A 116 -24.15 3.24 13.94
CA ASP A 116 -24.11 2.44 15.17
C ASP A 116 -22.65 2.21 15.57
N ALA A 117 -22.28 2.69 16.76
CA ALA A 117 -20.94 2.53 17.33
C ALA A 117 -20.51 1.05 17.45
N ALA A 118 -21.47 0.12 17.48
CA ALA A 118 -21.23 -1.32 17.51
C ALA A 118 -20.72 -1.90 16.19
N MET A 119 -20.89 -1.23 15.06
CA MET A 119 -20.50 -1.76 13.75
C MET A 119 -19.00 -1.60 13.48
N ASP A 120 -18.35 -2.65 12.98
CA ASP A 120 -16.91 -2.66 12.70
C ASP A 120 -16.55 -2.09 11.31
N TRP A 121 -17.45 -1.34 10.67
CA TRP A 121 -17.21 -0.71 9.37
C TRP A 121 -17.74 0.73 9.29
N ASN A 122 -17.20 1.48 8.34
CA ASN A 122 -17.62 2.81 7.95
C ASN A 122 -18.07 2.79 6.49
N VAL A 123 -19.19 3.45 6.18
CA VAL A 123 -19.72 3.53 4.82
C VAL A 123 -19.29 4.84 4.18
N HIS A 124 -18.84 4.76 2.93
CA HIS A 124 -18.46 5.91 2.12
C HIS A 124 -19.18 5.88 0.79
N THR A 125 -19.64 7.04 0.35
CA THR A 125 -20.28 7.24 -0.94
C THR A 125 -19.38 8.06 -1.86
N LEU A 126 -19.25 7.62 -3.10
CA LEU A 126 -18.36 8.20 -4.10
C LEU A 126 -19.16 8.46 -5.39
N PRO A 127 -19.07 9.66 -5.99
CA PRO A 127 -19.62 9.88 -7.32
C PRO A 127 -18.94 8.96 -8.33
N ILE A 128 -19.71 8.29 -9.19
CA ILE A 128 -19.15 7.37 -10.20
C ILE A 128 -18.15 8.06 -11.14
N THR A 129 -18.30 9.37 -11.38
CA THR A 129 -17.33 10.17 -12.15
C THR A 129 -15.91 10.14 -11.56
N LYS A 130 -15.77 10.10 -10.23
CA LYS A 130 -14.45 9.98 -9.58
C LYS A 130 -13.86 8.59 -9.79
N GLU A 131 -14.68 7.55 -9.85
CA GLU A 131 -14.25 6.17 -10.08
C GLU A 131 -13.75 5.96 -11.52
N LEU A 132 -14.47 6.50 -12.52
CA LEU A 132 -14.02 6.45 -13.92
C LEU A 132 -12.74 7.27 -14.16
N SER A 133 -12.62 8.46 -13.56
CA SER A 133 -11.39 9.26 -13.68
C SER A 133 -10.17 8.50 -13.14
N GLN A 134 -10.37 7.69 -12.09
CA GLN A 134 -9.33 6.83 -11.54
C GLN A 134 -8.99 5.64 -12.45
N GLN A 135 -9.92 5.13 -13.27
CA GLN A 135 -9.67 4.03 -14.21
C GLN A 135 -8.88 4.47 -15.46
N SER A 136 -9.11 5.68 -15.97
CA SER A 136 -8.49 6.19 -17.21
C SER A 136 -6.95 6.19 -17.25
N HIS A 137 -6.29 6.13 -16.08
CA HIS A 137 -4.83 6.06 -15.99
C HIS A 137 -4.27 4.63 -16.16
N LEU A 138 -5.12 3.59 -16.20
CA LEU A 138 -4.73 2.19 -16.40
C LEU A 138 -4.97 1.73 -17.85
N ASP A 139 -6.04 2.21 -18.48
CA ASP A 139 -6.37 1.84 -19.87
C ASP A 139 -5.33 2.36 -20.88
N HIS A 140 -4.70 3.50 -20.57
CA HIS A 140 -3.60 4.04 -21.38
C HIS A 140 -2.30 3.19 -21.32
N ILE A 141 -2.20 2.28 -20.34
CA ILE A 141 -1.02 1.41 -20.13
C ILE A 141 -1.29 -0.01 -20.65
N LEU A 142 -2.55 -0.48 -20.63
CA LEU A 142 -2.88 -1.87 -20.99
C LEU A 142 -3.40 -2.06 -22.43
N LEU A 143 -3.99 -1.03 -23.06
CA LEU A 143 -4.43 -1.11 -24.45
C LEU A 143 -3.53 -0.24 -25.33
N GLY A 144 -2.57 -0.88 -25.99
CA GLY A 144 -1.93 -0.32 -27.17
C GLY A 144 -2.97 0.19 -28.16
N ALA A 145 -2.61 1.24 -28.91
CA ALA A 145 -3.44 2.19 -29.67
C ALA A 145 -4.44 1.65 -30.73
N HIS A 146 -4.87 0.39 -30.69
CA HIS A 146 -5.75 -0.20 -31.68
C HIS A 146 -6.77 -1.16 -31.07
N THR A 147 -7.73 -0.64 -30.31
CA THR A 147 -9.12 -1.12 -30.29
C THR A 147 -9.97 -0.12 -29.50
N ALA A 148 -10.68 0.76 -30.23
CA ALA A 148 -11.76 1.52 -29.64
C ALA A 148 -12.89 0.54 -29.28
N VAL A 149 -12.94 0.12 -28.02
CA VAL A 149 -14.12 -0.55 -27.46
C VAL A 149 -15.27 0.48 -27.53
N PRO A 150 -16.47 0.11 -28.00
CA PRO A 150 -17.54 1.08 -28.15
C PRO A 150 -17.91 1.63 -26.77
N ALA A 151 -17.78 2.95 -26.61
CA ALA A 151 -18.36 3.67 -25.50
C ALA A 151 -19.89 3.54 -25.59
N GLN A 152 -20.45 2.48 -25.01
CA GLN A 152 -21.89 2.30 -24.87
C GLN A 152 -22.23 1.74 -23.50
N SER A 153 -22.37 2.65 -22.55
CA SER A 153 -23.64 2.83 -21.85
C SER A 153 -23.66 4.28 -21.36
N SER A 154 -24.81 4.94 -21.46
CA SER A 154 -25.01 6.26 -20.88
C SER A 154 -24.80 6.16 -19.36
N VAL A 155 -23.56 6.36 -18.91
CA VAL A 155 -23.23 6.39 -17.49
C VAL A 155 -23.96 7.61 -16.93
N ASN A 156 -25.05 7.37 -16.21
CA ASN A 156 -25.75 8.41 -15.48
C ASN A 156 -24.76 8.96 -14.45
N THR A 157 -24.15 10.11 -14.74
CA THR A 157 -23.10 10.73 -13.91
C THR A 157 -23.59 11.13 -12.51
N SER A 158 -24.89 10.98 -12.24
CA SER A 158 -25.55 11.17 -10.95
C SER A 158 -25.57 9.93 -10.05
N SER A 159 -25.13 8.77 -10.54
CA SER A 159 -25.10 7.53 -9.76
C SER A 159 -24.00 7.55 -8.68
N ILE A 160 -24.32 6.97 -7.52
CA ILE A 160 -23.50 6.97 -6.31
C ILE A 160 -23.00 5.56 -6.07
N CYS A 161 -21.67 5.40 -5.98
CA CYS A 161 -21.03 4.15 -5.59
C CYS A 161 -20.88 4.10 -4.07
N THR A 162 -21.36 3.03 -3.45
CA THR A 162 -21.30 2.80 -2.00
C THR A 162 -20.24 1.76 -1.67
N VAL A 163 -19.36 2.07 -0.72
CA VAL A 163 -18.30 1.16 -0.25
C VAL A 163 -18.26 1.12 1.28
N MET A 164 -17.91 -0.04 1.83
CA MET A 164 -17.71 -0.25 3.27
C MET A 164 -16.22 -0.46 3.55
N TYR A 165 -15.68 0.29 4.51
CA TYR A 165 -14.31 0.10 5.02
C TYR A 165 -14.36 -0.45 6.43
N PHE A 166 -13.74 -1.59 6.65
CA PHE A 166 -13.63 -2.16 7.99
C PHE A 166 -12.64 -1.36 8.84
N LYS A 167 -12.99 -1.11 10.11
CA LYS A 167 -12.16 -0.30 11.02
C LYS A 167 -10.89 -1.04 11.37
N THR A 168 -11.00 -2.35 11.64
CA THR A 168 -9.90 -3.24 11.97
C THR A 168 -9.21 -3.81 10.73
N CYS A 169 -7.89 -3.97 10.81
CA CYS A 169 -7.12 -4.56 9.71
C CYS A 169 -7.26 -6.08 9.72
N MET A 170 -7.30 -6.66 8.52
CA MET A 170 -7.49 -8.09 8.37
C MET A 170 -6.67 -8.67 7.21
N SER A 171 -6.55 -10.00 7.21
CA SER A 171 -5.93 -10.72 6.09
C SER A 171 -6.80 -10.63 4.84
N MET A 172 -6.19 -10.79 3.66
CA MET A 172 -6.92 -10.80 2.38
C MET A 172 -8.06 -11.83 2.37
N ARG A 173 -7.79 -13.04 2.89
CA ARG A 173 -8.81 -14.10 3.01
C ARG A 173 -9.98 -13.67 3.89
N ARG A 174 -9.72 -13.09 5.06
CA ARG A 174 -10.77 -12.62 5.95
C ARG A 174 -11.56 -11.46 5.34
N CYS A 175 -10.90 -10.60 4.56
CA CYS A 175 -11.56 -9.55 3.80
C CYS A 175 -12.52 -10.13 2.76
N HIS A 176 -12.09 -11.11 1.97
CA HIS A 176 -12.95 -11.83 1.02
C HIS A 176 -14.20 -12.39 1.72
N GLU A 177 -14.00 -13.22 2.75
CA GLU A 177 -15.10 -13.87 3.50
C GLU A 177 -16.06 -12.83 4.07
N THR A 178 -15.54 -11.76 4.68
CA THR A 178 -16.37 -10.71 5.28
C THR A 178 -17.16 -9.94 4.22
N CYS A 179 -16.54 -9.59 3.09
CA CYS A 179 -17.24 -8.89 2.02
C CYS A 179 -18.32 -9.76 1.37
N GLU A 180 -18.10 -11.07 1.27
CA GLU A 180 -19.11 -12.03 0.85
C GLU A 180 -20.29 -12.06 1.84
N PHE A 181 -20.03 -12.14 3.15
CA PHE A 181 -21.08 -12.12 4.18
C PHE A 181 -21.83 -10.80 4.29
N THR A 182 -21.24 -9.68 3.87
CA THR A 182 -21.94 -8.39 3.77
C THR A 182 -22.75 -8.24 2.49
N GLY A 183 -22.73 -9.22 1.58
CA GLY A 183 -23.47 -9.18 0.33
C GLY A 183 -22.85 -8.31 -0.77
N SER A 184 -21.57 -7.96 -0.64
CA SER A 184 -20.88 -7.09 -1.58
C SER A 184 -20.71 -7.73 -2.95
N SER A 185 -20.54 -6.90 -3.99
CA SER A 185 -20.31 -7.39 -5.36
C SER A 185 -18.85 -7.67 -5.66
N ARG A 186 -17.98 -6.88 -5.05
CA ARG A 186 -16.52 -6.90 -5.23
C ARG A 186 -15.87 -6.58 -3.89
N TYR A 187 -14.57 -6.86 -3.79
CA TYR A 187 -13.77 -6.32 -2.71
C TYR A 187 -12.42 -5.83 -3.20
N ARG A 188 -11.84 -4.93 -2.41
CA ARG A 188 -10.47 -4.45 -2.52
C ARG A 188 -9.79 -4.66 -1.17
N TRP A 189 -8.70 -5.40 -1.18
CA TRP A 189 -7.84 -5.56 -0.01
C TRP A 189 -6.54 -4.81 -0.22
N PHE A 190 -6.29 -3.79 0.58
CA PHE A 190 -5.04 -3.04 0.54
C PHE A 190 -3.95 -3.79 1.29
N HIS A 191 -2.71 -3.68 0.80
CA HIS A 191 -1.57 -4.43 1.33
C HIS A 191 -1.12 -3.94 2.72
N ASN A 192 -1.68 -2.84 3.21
CA ASN A 192 -1.60 -2.42 4.62
C ASN A 192 -2.62 -3.13 5.53
N GLY A 193 -3.43 -4.06 5.00
CA GLY A 193 -4.45 -4.80 5.73
C GLY A 193 -5.83 -4.15 5.76
N CYS A 194 -6.01 -2.99 5.11
CA CYS A 194 -7.31 -2.32 5.02
C CYS A 194 -8.24 -3.10 4.09
N CYS A 195 -9.46 -3.40 4.56
CA CYS A 195 -10.47 -4.11 3.79
C CYS A 195 -11.57 -3.16 3.34
N GLN A 196 -11.85 -3.15 2.03
CA GLN A 196 -12.94 -2.41 1.42
C GLN A 196 -13.87 -3.38 0.69
N CYS A 197 -15.13 -3.41 1.11
CA CYS A 197 -16.19 -4.12 0.41
C CYS A 197 -16.94 -3.14 -0.49
N VAL A 198 -17.21 -3.56 -1.73
CA VAL A 198 -17.69 -2.68 -2.80
C VAL A 198 -19.10 -3.09 -3.21
N GLY A 199 -20.01 -2.12 -3.18
CA GLY A 199 -21.42 -2.33 -3.49
C GLY A 199 -21.68 -2.66 -4.97
N PRO A 200 -22.91 -3.07 -5.29
CA PRO A 200 -23.33 -3.36 -6.67
C PRO A 200 -23.42 -2.11 -7.54
N ASP A 201 -23.61 -0.92 -6.95
CA ASP A 201 -23.77 0.35 -7.67
C ASP A 201 -22.44 0.94 -8.18
N CYS A 202 -21.32 0.27 -7.90
CA CYS A 202 -20.00 0.70 -8.34
C CYS A 202 -19.64 0.08 -9.69
N TYR A 203 -19.08 0.89 -10.61
CA TYR A 203 -18.67 0.42 -11.92
C TYR A 203 -17.40 -0.46 -11.84
N GLY A 204 -16.37 -0.04 -11.09
CA GLY A 204 -15.22 -0.87 -10.76
C GLY A 204 -15.10 -1.24 -9.29
N TYR A 205 -13.92 -0.99 -8.70
CA TYR A 205 -13.52 -1.51 -7.37
C TYR A 205 -13.44 -0.42 -6.31
N GLY A 206 -14.36 0.54 -6.35
CA GLY A 206 -14.44 1.63 -5.38
C GLY A 206 -13.21 2.55 -5.37
N SER A 207 -13.00 3.22 -4.24
CA SER A 207 -11.87 4.16 -4.07
C SER A 207 -10.52 3.45 -4.00
N LYS A 208 -9.51 4.06 -4.65
CA LYS A 208 -8.10 3.65 -4.58
C LYS A 208 -7.38 4.00 -3.26
N GLU A 209 -8.09 4.58 -2.29
CA GLU A 209 -7.51 4.96 -0.98
C GLU A 209 -7.89 4.00 0.15
N PRO A 210 -6.94 3.58 1.00
CA PRO A 210 -7.20 2.75 2.18
C PRO A 210 -7.71 3.61 3.35
N LEU A 211 -9.02 3.81 3.47
CA LEU A 211 -9.62 4.69 4.48
C LEU A 211 -9.86 4.02 5.86
N CYS A 212 -9.34 2.82 6.09
CA CYS A 212 -9.47 2.12 7.37
C CYS A 212 -8.70 2.85 8.49
N GLN A 213 -9.32 3.03 9.65
CA GLN A 213 -8.78 3.85 10.74
C GLN A 213 -7.54 3.26 11.41
N GLN A 214 -7.42 1.93 11.46
CA GLN A 214 -6.39 1.25 12.26
C GLN A 214 -5.25 0.65 11.42
N CYS A 215 -5.20 0.91 10.11
CA CYS A 215 -4.26 0.27 9.20
C CYS A 215 -3.11 1.18 8.82
N HIS A 216 -2.14 1.29 9.73
CA HIS A 216 -0.89 1.99 9.45
C HIS A 216 0.05 1.12 8.60
N PRO A 217 0.82 1.72 7.68
CA PRO A 217 1.92 1.04 7.01
C PRO A 217 2.85 0.45 8.08
N LYS A 218 3.13 -0.86 8.01
CA LYS A 218 4.05 -1.52 8.96
C LYS A 218 5.38 -0.75 8.97
N GLY A 219 5.68 -0.13 10.11
CA GLY A 219 6.77 0.85 10.25
C GLY A 219 6.49 1.97 11.25
N VAL A 220 5.27 2.05 11.78
CA VAL A 220 4.91 2.95 12.89
C VAL A 220 4.27 2.12 14.01
N LEU A 221 5.10 1.41 14.77
CA LEU A 221 4.79 1.13 16.17
C LEU A 221 5.54 2.19 16.99
N ASN A 222 4.81 3.23 17.34
CA ASN A 222 4.95 4.08 18.53
C ASN A 222 6.36 4.17 19.15
N ALA A 223 7.18 5.09 18.65
CA ALA A 223 8.08 5.84 19.51
C ALA A 223 7.25 6.95 20.18
N GLY A 224 6.73 6.66 21.37
CA GLY A 224 5.90 7.63 22.08
C GLY A 224 5.06 7.04 23.20
N GLU A 225 5.67 6.24 24.07
CA GLU A 225 5.27 6.15 25.48
C GLU A 225 6.47 5.56 26.24
N ALA A 226 7.32 6.42 26.80
CA ALA A 226 8.29 6.02 27.81
C ALA A 226 8.11 6.98 28.98
N ASP A 227 7.66 6.39 30.07
CA ASP A 227 7.24 6.95 31.33
C ASP A 227 8.09 8.12 31.85
N THR A 228 7.38 9.15 32.31
CA THR A 228 7.85 10.00 33.39
C THR A 228 7.68 9.23 34.70
N LYS A 229 8.76 8.66 35.22
CA LYS A 229 8.97 8.53 36.68
C LYS A 229 10.44 8.37 37.03
#